data_AF-A0A2K3KAZ5-F1
#
_entry.id   AF-A0A2K3KAZ5-F1
#
_cell.length_a   1.000
_cell.length_b   1.000
_cell.length_c   1.000
_cell.angle_alpha   90.00
_cell.angle_beta   90.00
_cell.angle_gamma   90.00
#
_symmetry.space_group_name_H-M   'P 1'
#
loop_
_entity.id
_entity.type
_entity.pdbx_description
1 polymer ?
#
loop_
_entity_poly.entity_id
_entity_poly.type
_entity_poly.pdbx_seq_one_letter_code
_entity_poly.pdbx_strand_id
1 'polypeptide(L)'
;MAKEEGTHTVVSDLINFLNASPTAFHAVDEAKKQLKTAGYQQISEKENWELKAGHKYFFTRNHSTIVAFAIGKRFVAGNGFYIVGAHTDSPCLKLKPGSKVIHYF
;
A
#
# COMPACT_ATOMS: atom_id res chain seq x y z
N MET A 1 11.86 34.99 -13.31
CA MET A 1 12.26 33.56 -13.30
C MET A 1 10.99 32.74 -13.13
N ALA A 2 10.47 32.20 -14.24
CA ALA A 2 9.37 31.26 -14.18
C ALA A 2 9.88 29.95 -13.56
N LYS A 3 9.17 29.46 -12.55
CA LYS A 3 9.41 28.16 -11.94
C LYS A 3 9.01 27.12 -12.99
N GLU A 4 9.96 26.34 -13.51
CA GLU A 4 9.63 25.13 -14.26
C GLU A 4 8.99 24.16 -13.26
N GLU A 5 7.66 24.15 -13.20
CA GLU A 5 6.92 23.08 -12.53
C GLU A 5 7.06 21.82 -13.38
N GLY A 6 8.06 21.00 -13.03
CA GLY A 6 8.34 19.76 -13.72
C GLY A 6 7.10 18.88 -13.81
N THR A 7 6.71 18.54 -15.04
CA THR A 7 5.58 17.65 -15.32
C THR A 7 5.85 16.29 -14.70
N HIS A 8 5.18 15.97 -13.59
CA HIS A 8 5.23 14.64 -13.00
C HIS A 8 4.64 13.64 -14.01
N THR A 9 5.49 12.74 -14.52
CA THR A 9 5.06 11.68 -15.43
C THR A 9 4.70 10.43 -14.63
N VAL A 10 3.80 9.60 -15.16
CA VAL A 10 3.46 8.29 -14.58
C VAL A 10 4.71 7.43 -14.33
N VAL A 11 5.73 7.55 -15.20
CA VAL A 11 7.01 6.85 -15.07
C VAL A 11 7.81 7.37 -13.88
N SER A 12 7.90 8.70 -13.73
CA SER A 12 8.60 9.32 -12.59
C SER A 12 7.96 8.94 -11.26
N ASP A 13 6.63 8.93 -11.18
CA ASP A 13 5.90 8.55 -9.97
C ASP A 13 6.09 7.07 -9.61
N LEU A 14 6.09 6.19 -10.63
CA LEU A 14 6.40 4.77 -10.44
C LEU A 14 7.82 4.58 -9.90
N ILE A 15 8.83 5.25 -10.50
CA ILE A 15 10.22 5.17 -10.05
C ILE A 15 10.34 5.65 -8.60
N ASN A 16 9.66 6.74 -8.23
CA ASN A 16 9.65 7.25 -6.87
C ASN A 16 9.03 6.24 -5.89
N PHE A 17 7.91 5.61 -6.26
CA PHE A 17 7.28 4.57 -5.45
C PHE A 17 8.23 3.37 -5.24
N LEU A 18 8.88 2.90 -6.31
CA LEU A 18 9.82 1.78 -6.25
C LEU A 18 11.03 2.10 -5.36
N ASN A 19 11.61 3.29 -5.51
CA ASN A 19 12.75 3.74 -4.69
C ASN A 19 12.39 3.87 -3.21
N ALA A 20 11.16 4.26 -2.89
CA ALA A 20 10.65 4.31 -1.52
C ALA A 20 10.31 2.93 -0.94
N SER A 21 10.34 1.87 -1.75
CA SER A 21 9.77 0.54 -1.41
C SER A 21 10.77 -0.61 -1.47
N PRO A 22 11.91 -0.57 -0.74
CA PRO A 22 12.95 -1.61 -0.81
C PRO A 22 12.52 -2.98 -0.26
N THR A 23 11.42 -3.04 0.50
CA THR A 23 10.83 -4.30 0.99
C THR A 23 9.31 -4.22 0.90
N ALA A 24 8.62 -5.37 0.95
CA ALA A 24 7.15 -5.42 0.97
C ALA A 24 6.52 -4.57 2.09
N PHE A 25 7.21 -4.41 3.23
CA PHE A 25 6.77 -3.56 4.33
C PHE A 25 6.82 -2.08 3.97
N HIS A 26 7.88 -1.65 3.28
CA HIS A 26 8.01 -0.27 2.79
C HIS A 26 7.03 0.01 1.64
N ALA A 27 6.80 -0.96 0.75
CA ALA A 27 5.78 -0.86 -0.31
C ALA A 27 4.38 -0.59 0.27
N VAL A 28 4.01 -1.32 1.33
CA VAL A 28 2.76 -1.07 2.05
C VAL A 28 2.78 0.29 2.73
N ASP A 29 3.88 0.69 3.38
CA ASP A 29 3.93 1.99 4.04
C ASP A 29 3.83 3.17 3.07
N GLU A 30 4.46 3.08 1.91
CA GLU A 30 4.33 4.08 0.85
C GLU A 30 2.91 4.12 0.28
N ALA A 31 2.31 2.95 0.00
CA ALA A 31 0.91 2.88 -0.44
C ALA A 31 -0.05 3.49 0.61
N LYS A 32 0.19 3.27 1.90
CA LYS A 32 -0.59 3.91 2.98
C LYS A 32 -0.49 5.43 2.93
N LYS A 33 0.70 6.00 2.71
CA LYS A 33 0.88 7.46 2.61
C LYS A 33 0.08 8.02 1.45
N GLN A 34 0.18 7.40 0.28
CA GLN A 34 -0.56 7.83 -0.91
C GLN A 34 -2.07 7.71 -0.73
N LEU A 35 -2.56 6.62 -0.12
CA LEU A 35 -3.97 6.44 0.19
C LEU A 35 -4.49 7.50 1.17
N LYS A 36 -3.73 7.82 2.22
CA LYS A 36 -4.08 8.90 3.16
C LYS A 36 -4.15 10.25 2.46
N THR A 37 -3.16 10.58 1.62
CA THR A 37 -3.17 11.81 0.80
C THR A 37 -4.38 11.86 -0.14
N ALA A 38 -4.82 10.71 -0.67
CA ALA A 38 -6.02 10.58 -1.49
C ALA A 38 -7.35 10.55 -0.71
N GLY A 39 -7.31 10.79 0.61
CA GLY A 39 -8.48 10.90 1.48
C GLY A 39 -9.06 9.56 1.93
N TYR A 40 -8.31 8.46 1.86
CA TYR A 40 -8.73 7.20 2.45
C TYR A 40 -8.50 7.19 3.96
N GLN A 41 -9.47 6.65 4.69
CA GLN A 41 -9.37 6.44 6.13
C GLN A 41 -8.78 5.07 6.45
N GLN A 42 -7.77 5.03 7.33
CA GLN A 42 -7.25 3.77 7.85
C GLN A 42 -8.23 3.18 8.86
N ILE A 43 -8.56 1.90 8.73
CA ILE A 43 -9.36 1.13 9.69
C ILE A 43 -8.56 -0.04 10.25
N SER A 44 -8.92 -0.50 11.45
CA SER A 44 -8.27 -1.61 12.13
C SER A 44 -9.02 -2.92 11.88
N GLU A 45 -8.34 -3.98 11.45
CA GLU A 45 -8.95 -5.32 11.31
C GLU A 45 -9.41 -5.93 12.65
N LYS A 46 -9.02 -5.33 13.79
CA LYS A 46 -9.38 -5.81 15.13
C LYS A 46 -10.65 -5.18 15.68
N GLU A 47 -11.20 -4.18 14.99
CA GLU A 47 -12.35 -3.40 15.44
C GLU A 47 -13.58 -3.71 14.58
N ASN A 48 -14.77 -3.46 15.12
CA ASN A 48 -16.00 -3.45 14.33
C ASN A 48 -15.97 -2.26 13.37
N TRP A 49 -16.34 -2.49 12.11
CA TRP A 49 -16.28 -1.45 11.09
C TRP A 49 -17.63 -0.75 10.91
N GLU A 50 -17.63 0.57 11.11
CA GLU A 50 -18.76 1.44 10.74
C GLU A 50 -18.51 2.05 9.36
N LEU A 51 -18.80 1.27 8.32
CA LEU A 51 -18.59 1.67 6.93
C LEU A 51 -19.74 2.53 6.41
N LYS A 52 -19.42 3.59 5.68
CA LYS A 52 -20.41 4.52 5.11
C LYS A 52 -20.30 4.57 3.59
N ALA A 53 -21.44 4.60 2.90
CA ALA A 53 -21.48 4.86 1.47
C ALA A 53 -20.82 6.21 1.14
N GLY A 54 -20.14 6.28 -0.01
CA GLY A 54 -19.40 7.47 -0.44
C GLY A 54 -18.05 7.69 0.24
N HIS A 55 -17.63 6.82 1.17
CA HIS A 55 -16.34 6.91 1.86
C HIS A 55 -15.34 5.90 1.30
N LYS A 56 -14.06 6.10 1.65
CA LYS A 56 -12.95 5.26 1.20
C LYS A 56 -12.12 4.83 2.39
N TYR A 57 -11.75 3.55 2.44
CA TYR A 57 -11.09 2.95 3.58
C TYR A 57 -9.94 2.06 3.14
N PHE A 58 -8.97 1.85 4.01
CA PHE A 58 -7.97 0.81 3.83
C PHE A 58 -7.55 0.20 5.16
N PHE A 59 -7.06 -1.03 5.12
CA PHE A 59 -6.41 -1.68 6.26
C PHE A 59 -5.17 -2.43 5.79
N THR A 60 -4.35 -2.87 6.75
CA THR A 60 -3.15 -3.67 6.48
C THR A 60 -3.10 -4.89 7.36
N ARG A 61 -2.69 -6.02 6.77
CA ARG A 61 -2.39 -7.27 7.50
C ARG A 61 -0.89 -7.50 7.49
N ASN A 62 -0.32 -7.85 8.65
CA ASN A 62 1.12 -8.14 8.81
C ASN A 62 2.06 -7.02 8.31
N HIS A 63 1.55 -5.79 8.14
CA HIS A 63 2.24 -4.65 7.54
C HIS A 63 2.84 -4.90 6.14
N SER A 64 2.53 -6.01 5.49
CA SER A 64 3.09 -6.44 4.20
C SER A 64 2.00 -6.70 3.16
N THR A 65 0.73 -6.71 3.56
CA THR A 65 -0.44 -6.68 2.68
C THR A 65 -1.27 -5.43 2.99
N ILE A 66 -1.80 -4.81 1.94
CA ILE A 66 -2.72 -3.68 2.03
C ILE A 66 -3.97 -3.97 1.20
N VAL A 67 -5.13 -3.63 1.76
CA VAL A 67 -6.41 -3.68 1.06
C VAL A 67 -7.05 -2.31 1.16
N ALA A 68 -7.33 -1.69 0.02
CA ALA A 68 -7.99 -0.40 -0.08
C ALA A 68 -9.28 -0.55 -0.88
N PHE A 69 -10.35 0.10 -0.43
CA PHE A 69 -11.64 0.05 -1.09
C PHE A 69 -12.39 1.38 -0.96
N ALA A 70 -13.13 1.73 -2.00
CA ALA A 70 -13.99 2.91 -2.06
C ALA A 70 -15.45 2.46 -2.21
N ILE A 71 -16.31 2.89 -1.29
CA ILE A 71 -17.72 2.52 -1.27
C ILE A 71 -18.49 3.54 -2.10
N GLY A 72 -19.13 3.09 -3.19
CA GLY A 72 -19.95 3.95 -4.02
C GLY A 72 -21.10 4.60 -3.24
N LYS A 73 -21.50 5.83 -3.60
CA LYS A 73 -22.57 6.57 -2.91
C LYS A 73 -23.94 5.86 -2.93
N ARG A 74 -24.16 4.97 -3.89
CA ARG A 74 -25.40 4.18 -4.06
C ARG A 74 -25.19 2.69 -3.73
N PHE A 75 -24.07 2.36 -3.12
CA PHE A 75 -23.81 0.98 -2.72
C PHE A 75 -24.79 0.57 -1.62
N VAL A 76 -25.39 -0.61 -1.80
CA VAL A 76 -26.19 -1.29 -0.77
C VAL A 76 -25.68 -2.73 -0.66
N ALA A 77 -25.87 -3.36 0.50
CA ALA A 77 -25.46 -4.74 0.70
C ALA A 77 -26.13 -5.65 -0.35
N GLY A 78 -25.33 -6.50 -1.01
CA GLY A 78 -25.76 -7.33 -2.15
C GLY A 78 -25.29 -6.83 -3.51
N ASN A 79 -24.84 -5.57 -3.62
CA ASN A 79 -24.18 -5.09 -4.84
C ASN A 79 -22.82 -5.78 -5.05
N GLY A 80 -22.36 -5.82 -6.31
CA GLY A 80 -21.07 -6.42 -6.68
C GLY A 80 -19.85 -5.55 -6.36
N PHE A 81 -18.67 -6.11 -6.62
CA PHE A 81 -17.37 -5.48 -6.41
C PHE A 81 -16.56 -5.46 -7.70
N TYR A 82 -15.78 -4.39 -7.90
CA TYR A 82 -14.71 -4.34 -8.90
C TYR A 82 -13.39 -4.47 -8.16
N ILE A 83 -12.62 -5.51 -8.46
CA ILE A 83 -11.42 -5.87 -7.69
C ILE A 83 -10.22 -5.92 -8.63
N VAL A 84 -9.13 -5.26 -8.23
CA VAL A 84 -7.81 -5.37 -8.84
C VAL A 84 -6.86 -5.94 -7.79
N GLY A 85 -6.16 -7.01 -8.15
CA GLY A 85 -5.19 -7.68 -7.29
C GLY A 85 -3.77 -7.57 -7.84
N ALA A 86 -2.81 -7.33 -6.95
CA ALA A 86 -1.38 -7.39 -7.21
C ALA A 86 -0.66 -7.90 -5.93
N HIS A 87 0.66 -8.07 -6.00
CA HIS A 87 1.47 -8.48 -4.85
C HIS A 87 2.54 -7.42 -4.51
N THR A 88 2.95 -7.35 -3.25
CA THR A 88 3.89 -6.34 -2.71
C THR A 88 5.32 -6.84 -2.58
N ASP A 89 5.52 -8.16 -2.65
CA ASP A 89 6.82 -8.79 -2.52
C ASP A 89 7.48 -9.00 -3.88
N SER A 90 8.78 -9.26 -3.84
CA SER A 90 9.59 -9.62 -5.01
C SER A 90 10.68 -10.59 -4.54
N PRO A 91 11.20 -11.44 -5.43
CA PRO A 91 12.35 -12.28 -5.10
C PRO A 91 13.51 -11.45 -4.57
N CYS A 92 14.04 -11.81 -3.41
CA CYS A 92 15.14 -11.11 -2.78
C CYS A 92 15.94 -12.03 -1.85
N LEU A 93 17.15 -11.59 -1.51
CA LEU A 93 17.92 -12.21 -0.43
C LEU A 93 17.38 -11.69 0.90
N LYS A 94 17.09 -12.62 1.82
CA LYS A 94 16.69 -12.30 3.21
C LYS A 94 17.72 -12.83 4.18
N LEU A 95 18.01 -12.06 5.22
CA LEU A 95 18.89 -12.51 6.31
C LEU A 95 18.21 -13.62 7.10
N LYS A 96 18.95 -14.70 7.36
CA LYS A 96 18.54 -15.70 8.35
C LYS A 96 18.56 -15.07 9.75
N PRO A 97 17.65 -15.45 10.67
CA PRO A 97 17.69 -14.98 12.06
C PRO A 97 19.05 -15.23 12.74
N GLY A 98 19.69 -16.37 12.45
CA GLY A 98 21.11 -16.61 12.73
C GLY A 98 21.94 -16.48 11.46
N SER A 99 22.58 -15.32 11.26
CA SER A 99 23.34 -15.00 10.04
C SER A 99 24.85 -15.14 10.19
N LYS A 100 25.35 -15.41 11.41
CA LYS A 100 26.78 -15.62 11.66
C LYS A 100 27.25 -16.88 10.93
N VAL A 101 28.13 -16.69 9.95
CA VAL A 101 28.87 -17.79 9.33
C VAL A 101 30.11 -18.03 10.18
N ILE A 102 30.24 -19.24 10.74
CA ILE A 102 31.48 -19.66 11.42
C ILE A 102 32.28 -20.47 10.41
N HIS A 103 33.42 -19.93 10.00
CA HIS A 103 34.41 -20.68 9.24
C HIS A 103 35.28 -21.46 10.24
N TYR A 104 35.20 -22.79 10.18
CA TYR A 104 36.20 -23.64 10.80
C TYR A 104 37.31 -23.84 9.77
N PHE A 105 38.49 -23.28 10.06
CA PHE A 105 39.75 -23.69 9.43
C PHE A 105 40.31 -24.88 10.20
#